data_AF-A0A3P7EC00-F1
#
_entry.id   AF-A0A3P7EC00-F1
#
_cell.length_a   1.000
_cell.length_b   1.000
_cell.length_c   1.000
_cell.angle_alpha   90.00
_cell.angle_beta   90.00
_cell.angle_gamma   90.00
#
_symmetry.space_group_name_H-M   'P 1'
#
loop_
_entity.id
_entity.type
_entity.pdbx_description
1 polymer ?
#
loop_
_entity_poly.entity_id
_entity_poly.type
_entity_poly.pdbx_seq_one_letter_code
_entity_poly.pdbx_strand_id
1 'polypeptide(L)'
;MIDRKRAELFKTKDKALKSLVDNAQKAPGNFDADINELKAALSLNLTQEQFKYAEAYRNATIYSIICALWNTKVEQELPQIDQYAILEYYSEKLAQKEAEENILIWLWNIIRKLFDRKNDKFECYANEPKCVRAVLDRCGATELEHLQQATDNNEPKLINDFIKNKLDDSDMFVEYDKWNNANDVPGALKEIIHSLSQAQRRAMEKLRRLELTDKIKDFYRENIEKTSLPKQQEIELFFRRMNTTFAGCYKPNIKKTKERQVFFLKTQNSHLKSLEQQHKRSFPDVTCAERFSGAKLLISVF
;
A
#
# COMPACT_ATOMS: atom_id res chain seq x y z
N MET A 1 6.18 -14.67 12.28
CA MET A 1 5.08 -15.03 13.20
C MET A 1 3.73 -14.57 12.66
N ILE A 2 3.62 -13.35 12.10
CA ILE A 2 2.42 -12.87 11.38
C ILE A 2 2.10 -13.75 10.16
N ASP A 3 3.09 -14.13 9.35
CA ASP A 3 2.86 -14.92 8.12
C ASP A 3 2.31 -16.35 8.35
N ARG A 4 2.57 -16.94 9.53
CA ARG A 4 2.03 -18.27 9.86
C ARG A 4 0.57 -18.19 10.34
N LYS A 5 0.26 -17.24 11.23
CA LYS A 5 -1.14 -16.95 11.62
C LYS A 5 -1.98 -16.50 10.42
N ARG A 6 -1.35 -15.79 9.47
CA ARG A 6 -1.88 -15.34 8.16
C ARG A 6 -2.30 -16.52 7.28
N ALA A 7 -1.42 -17.49 7.04
CA ALA A 7 -1.75 -18.68 6.25
C ALA A 7 -2.78 -19.59 6.92
N GLU A 8 -2.76 -19.71 8.26
CA GLU A 8 -3.74 -20.50 9.01
C GLU A 8 -5.16 -19.92 8.86
N LEU A 9 -5.36 -18.61 9.07
CA LEU A 9 -6.69 -17.96 8.96
C LEU A 9 -7.31 -18.13 7.57
N PHE A 10 -6.48 -18.06 6.54
CA PHE A 10 -6.87 -18.20 5.14
C PHE A 10 -7.20 -19.63 4.74
N LYS A 11 -6.39 -20.60 5.20
CA LYS A 11 -6.68 -22.04 5.01
C LYS A 11 -7.99 -22.46 5.66
N THR A 12 -8.36 -21.88 6.81
CA THR A 12 -9.64 -22.21 7.46
C THR A 12 -10.83 -21.76 6.61
N LYS A 13 -10.76 -20.58 5.97
CA LYS A 13 -11.79 -20.10 5.04
C LYS A 13 -11.87 -20.94 3.77
N ASP A 14 -10.73 -21.25 3.15
CA ASP A 14 -10.70 -22.03 1.90
C ASP A 14 -11.17 -23.48 2.11
N LYS A 15 -10.89 -24.09 3.27
CA LYS A 15 -11.40 -25.43 3.61
C LYS A 15 -12.92 -25.43 3.80
N ALA A 16 -13.47 -24.40 4.45
CA ALA A 16 -14.92 -24.24 4.62
C ALA A 16 -15.64 -23.99 3.27
N LEU A 17 -15.01 -23.22 2.37
CA LEU A 17 -15.51 -22.99 1.01
C LEU A 17 -15.48 -24.25 0.14
N LYS A 18 -14.36 -25.01 0.15
CA LYS A 18 -14.26 -26.27 -0.62
C LYS A 18 -15.27 -27.31 -0.16
N SER A 19 -15.46 -27.50 1.15
CA SER A 19 -16.49 -28.42 1.64
C SER A 19 -17.90 -28.01 1.21
N LEU A 20 -18.16 -26.71 0.99
CA LEU A 20 -19.46 -26.24 0.54
C LEU A 20 -19.69 -26.49 -0.96
N VAL A 21 -18.67 -26.31 -1.81
CA VAL A 21 -18.78 -26.65 -3.24
C VAL A 21 -19.02 -28.15 -3.41
N ASP A 22 -18.34 -28.97 -2.60
CA ASP A 22 -18.51 -30.42 -2.62
C ASP A 22 -19.88 -30.87 -2.06
N ASN A 23 -20.44 -30.12 -1.11
CA ASN A 23 -21.76 -30.40 -0.51
C ASN A 23 -22.94 -29.86 -1.33
N ALA A 24 -22.81 -28.68 -1.95
CA ALA A 24 -23.84 -28.08 -2.80
C ALA A 24 -24.06 -28.91 -4.08
N GLN A 25 -23.06 -29.66 -4.54
CA GLN A 25 -23.22 -30.64 -5.62
C GLN A 25 -23.99 -31.90 -5.22
N LYS A 26 -24.23 -32.15 -3.92
CA LYS A 26 -24.79 -33.42 -3.43
C LYS A 26 -26.22 -33.34 -2.85
N ALA A 27 -26.85 -32.18 -2.78
CA ALA A 27 -28.23 -32.10 -2.34
C ALA A 27 -29.01 -30.96 -3.04
N PRO A 28 -30.06 -31.26 -3.83
CA PRO A 28 -31.01 -30.24 -4.27
C PRO A 28 -31.94 -29.95 -3.09
N GLY A 29 -31.53 -29.07 -2.17
CA GLY A 29 -32.31 -28.79 -0.97
C GLY A 29 -31.87 -27.55 -0.22
N ASN A 30 -32.59 -26.45 -0.46
CA ASN A 30 -32.67 -25.25 0.37
C ASN A 30 -31.37 -24.44 0.59
N PHE A 31 -31.05 -23.61 -0.40
CA PHE A 31 -29.94 -22.63 -0.41
C PHE A 31 -29.84 -21.75 0.85
N ASP A 32 -30.97 -21.48 1.53
CA ASP A 32 -30.99 -20.68 2.76
C ASP A 32 -30.43 -21.44 3.98
N ALA A 33 -30.54 -22.77 4.01
CA ALA A 33 -29.96 -23.59 5.06
C ALA A 33 -28.42 -23.63 4.94
N ASP A 34 -27.91 -23.78 3.71
CA ASP A 34 -26.48 -23.81 3.43
C ASP A 34 -25.78 -22.48 3.74
N ILE A 35 -26.44 -21.33 3.51
CA ILE A 35 -25.91 -20.01 3.90
C ILE A 35 -25.89 -19.85 5.42
N ASN A 36 -26.89 -20.37 6.13
CA ASN A 36 -26.95 -20.29 7.59
C ASN A 36 -25.94 -21.23 8.26
N GLU A 37 -25.72 -22.43 7.71
CA GLU A 37 -24.70 -23.36 8.19
C GLU A 37 -23.29 -22.83 7.86
N LEU A 38 -23.11 -22.13 6.73
CA LEU A 38 -21.88 -21.40 6.41
C LEU A 38 -21.65 -20.20 7.33
N LYS A 39 -22.69 -19.43 7.70
CA LYS A 39 -22.59 -18.41 8.77
C LYS A 39 -22.22 -19.04 10.11
N ALA A 40 -22.79 -20.18 10.45
CA ALA A 40 -22.54 -20.90 11.71
C ALA A 40 -21.13 -21.54 11.77
N ALA A 41 -20.65 -22.11 10.66
CA ALA A 41 -19.32 -22.70 10.55
C ALA A 41 -18.21 -21.64 10.38
N LEU A 42 -18.50 -20.52 9.70
CA LEU A 42 -17.59 -19.36 9.62
C LEU A 42 -17.63 -18.49 10.87
N SER A 43 -18.65 -18.60 11.71
CA SER A 43 -18.55 -18.26 13.13
C SER A 43 -17.73 -19.31 13.91
N LEU A 44 -16.55 -19.67 13.37
CA LEU A 44 -15.33 -19.58 14.16
C LEU A 44 -15.50 -18.31 15.00
N ASN A 45 -15.57 -18.45 16.33
CA ASN A 45 -15.75 -17.35 17.29
C ASN A 45 -14.57 -16.37 17.21
N LEU A 46 -14.43 -15.69 16.07
CA LEU A 46 -13.54 -14.57 15.89
C LEU A 46 -14.13 -13.47 16.76
N THR A 47 -13.33 -12.93 17.66
CA THR A 47 -13.74 -11.72 18.37
C THR A 47 -14.05 -10.63 17.33
N GLN A 48 -14.92 -9.68 17.66
CA GLN A 48 -15.18 -8.53 16.80
C GLN A 48 -13.87 -7.83 16.37
N GLU A 49 -12.87 -7.85 17.24
CA GLU A 49 -11.53 -7.34 16.97
C GLU A 49 -10.81 -8.15 15.88
N GLN A 50 -10.83 -9.48 15.96
CA GLN A 50 -10.22 -10.36 14.95
C GLN A 50 -10.88 -10.23 13.59
N PHE A 51 -12.21 -10.04 13.55
CA PHE A 51 -12.93 -9.76 12.30
C PHE A 51 -12.45 -8.44 11.67
N LYS A 52 -12.36 -7.36 12.45
CA LYS A 52 -11.84 -6.06 11.98
C LYS A 52 -10.40 -6.17 11.46
N TYR A 53 -9.52 -6.91 12.14
CA TYR A 53 -8.17 -7.13 11.63
C TYR A 53 -8.14 -7.89 10.31
N ALA A 54 -8.99 -8.92 10.16
CA ALA A 54 -9.07 -9.69 8.93
C ALA A 54 -9.60 -8.84 7.76
N GLU A 55 -10.59 -7.99 8.02
CA GLU A 55 -11.14 -7.04 7.06
C GLU A 55 -10.10 -5.98 6.64
N ALA A 56 -9.45 -5.33 7.62
CA ALA A 56 -8.39 -4.36 7.35
C ALA A 56 -7.23 -4.98 6.56
N TYR A 57 -6.84 -6.22 6.88
CA TYR A 57 -5.81 -6.95 6.15
C TYR A 57 -6.22 -7.23 4.69
N ARG A 58 -7.46 -7.67 4.48
CA ARG A 58 -8.00 -7.91 3.13
C ARG A 58 -8.05 -6.63 2.33
N ASN A 59 -8.51 -5.53 2.92
CA ASN A 59 -8.53 -4.22 2.26
C ASN A 59 -7.12 -3.73 1.91
N ALA A 60 -6.13 -3.94 2.78
CA ALA A 60 -4.73 -3.62 2.49
C ALA A 60 -4.13 -4.47 1.34
N THR A 61 -4.50 -5.75 1.27
CA THR A 61 -4.09 -6.64 0.17
C THR A 61 -4.67 -6.16 -1.15
N ILE A 62 -5.96 -5.85 -1.17
CA ILE A 62 -6.67 -5.36 -2.35
C ILE A 62 -6.12 -4.00 -2.81
N TYR A 63 -5.87 -3.09 -1.86
CA TYR A 63 -5.16 -1.85 -2.13
C TYR A 63 -3.80 -2.09 -2.79
N SER A 64 -3.00 -3.03 -2.28
CA SER A 64 -1.69 -3.37 -2.87
C SER A 64 -1.82 -3.84 -4.32
N ILE A 65 -2.81 -4.68 -4.61
CA ILE A 65 -3.07 -5.20 -5.96
C ILE A 65 -3.51 -4.07 -6.91
N ILE A 66 -4.40 -3.18 -6.46
CA ILE A 66 -4.84 -2.02 -7.28
C ILE A 66 -3.67 -1.05 -7.50
N CYS A 67 -2.85 -0.80 -6.49
CA CYS A 67 -1.61 -0.02 -6.66
C CYS A 67 -0.68 -0.66 -7.68
N ALA A 68 -0.52 -1.99 -7.65
CA ALA A 68 0.30 -2.70 -8.63
C ALA A 68 -0.22 -2.46 -10.05
N LEU A 69 -1.53 -2.65 -10.28
CA LEU A 69 -2.20 -2.39 -11.58
C LEU A 69 -2.03 -0.95 -12.06
N TRP A 70 -2.18 0.03 -11.17
CA TRP A 70 -1.96 1.44 -11.48
C TRP A 70 -0.51 1.70 -11.92
N ASN A 71 0.45 1.22 -11.12
CA ASN A 71 1.87 1.48 -11.33
C ASN A 71 2.43 0.81 -12.59
N THR A 72 1.74 -0.18 -13.16
CA THR A 72 2.09 -0.79 -14.46
C THR A 72 2.17 0.22 -15.60
N LYS A 73 1.29 1.23 -15.56
CA LYS A 73 1.20 2.29 -16.57
C LYS A 73 2.01 3.52 -16.20
N VAL A 74 2.17 3.77 -14.90
CA VAL A 74 2.63 5.07 -14.38
C VAL A 74 4.07 5.04 -13.90
N GLU A 75 4.52 3.98 -13.20
CA GLU A 75 5.78 3.99 -12.46
C GLU A 75 7.03 4.13 -13.35
N GLN A 76 6.97 3.65 -14.60
CA GLN A 76 8.08 3.75 -15.54
C GLN A 76 8.41 5.21 -15.93
N GLU A 77 7.39 6.04 -16.09
CA GLU A 77 7.56 7.44 -16.47
C GLU A 77 7.58 8.36 -15.24
N LEU A 78 6.76 8.03 -14.25
CA LEU A 78 6.53 8.83 -13.05
C LEU A 78 6.67 7.96 -11.79
N PRO A 79 7.83 7.99 -11.13
CA PRO A 79 8.08 7.21 -9.91
C PRO A 79 7.04 7.49 -8.82
N GLN A 80 6.76 6.51 -7.96
CA GLN A 80 5.68 6.61 -6.96
C GLN A 80 5.84 7.79 -5.99
N ILE A 81 7.07 8.16 -5.63
CA ILE A 81 7.34 9.34 -4.79
C ILE A 81 6.96 10.64 -5.52
N ASP A 82 7.17 10.71 -6.83
CA ASP A 82 6.76 11.84 -7.67
C ASP A 82 5.22 11.89 -7.78
N GLN A 83 4.57 10.73 -7.99
CA GLN A 83 3.11 10.64 -7.99
C GLN A 83 2.51 11.19 -6.68
N TYR A 84 3.07 10.76 -5.54
CA TYR A 84 2.64 11.21 -4.22
C TYR A 84 2.88 12.71 -3.98
N ALA A 85 4.04 13.22 -4.40
CA ALA A 85 4.34 14.65 -4.30
C ALA A 85 3.35 15.53 -5.10
N ILE A 86 2.93 15.08 -6.29
CA ILE A 86 1.94 15.81 -7.09
C ILE A 86 0.53 15.70 -6.49
N LEU A 87 0.16 14.56 -5.92
CA LEU A 87 -1.10 14.43 -5.17
C LEU A 87 -1.15 15.41 -3.99
N GLU A 88 -0.06 15.53 -3.24
CA GLU A 88 0.05 16.52 -2.15
C GLU A 88 -0.12 17.95 -2.68
N TYR A 89 0.49 18.29 -3.83
CA TYR A 89 0.29 19.61 -4.46
C TYR A 89 -1.19 19.90 -4.73
N TYR A 90 -1.92 18.97 -5.37
CA TYR A 90 -3.33 19.20 -5.66
C TYR A 90 -4.21 19.22 -4.41
N SER A 91 -3.88 18.42 -3.39
CA SER A 91 -4.54 18.48 -2.08
C SER A 91 -4.37 19.85 -1.41
N GLU A 92 -3.15 20.40 -1.44
CA GLU A 92 -2.87 21.76 -0.95
C GLU A 92 -3.62 22.83 -1.75
N LYS A 93 -3.64 22.70 -3.08
CA LYS A 93 -4.34 23.64 -3.98
C LYS A 93 -5.84 23.65 -3.73
N LEU A 94 -6.46 22.48 -3.51
CA LEU A 94 -7.89 22.39 -3.16
C LEU A 94 -8.16 23.04 -1.80
N ALA A 95 -7.36 22.74 -0.78
CA ALA A 95 -7.50 23.34 0.54
C ALA A 95 -7.34 24.87 0.52
N GLN A 96 -6.50 25.41 -0.36
CA GLN A 96 -6.35 26.86 -0.56
C GLN A 96 -7.59 27.47 -1.20
N LYS A 97 -8.14 26.88 -2.26
CA LYS A 97 -9.38 27.34 -2.89
C LYS A 97 -10.54 27.35 -1.91
N GLU A 98 -10.72 26.27 -1.15
CA GLU A 98 -11.77 26.18 -0.12
C GLU A 98 -11.59 27.22 1.01
N ALA A 99 -10.33 27.54 1.35
CA ALA A 99 -10.01 28.57 2.33
C ALA A 99 -10.27 30.00 1.83
N GLU A 100 -10.05 30.26 0.54
CA GLU A 100 -10.40 31.54 -0.11
C GLU A 100 -11.91 31.76 -0.15
N GLU A 101 -12.70 30.68 -0.29
CA GLU A 101 -14.16 30.74 -0.28
C GLU A 101 -14.72 30.97 1.14
N ASN A 102 -14.09 30.44 2.19
CA ASN A 102 -14.61 30.52 3.56
C ASN A 102 -13.51 30.59 4.64
N ILE A 103 -13.42 31.71 5.36
CA ILE A 103 -12.44 31.92 6.44
C ILE A 103 -12.57 30.90 7.59
N LEU A 104 -13.78 30.37 7.84
CA LEU A 104 -14.00 29.32 8.82
C LEU A 104 -13.41 27.97 8.37
N ILE A 105 -13.44 27.68 7.07
CA ILE A 105 -12.79 26.49 6.49
C ILE A 105 -11.27 26.62 6.58
N TRP A 106 -10.72 27.82 6.34
CA TRP A 106 -9.30 28.10 6.57
C TRP A 106 -8.89 27.83 8.02
N LEU A 107 -9.64 28.38 9.00
CA LEU A 107 -9.37 28.20 10.43
C LEU A 107 -9.46 26.71 10.82
N TRP A 108 -10.48 26.01 10.32
CA TRP A 108 -10.66 24.57 10.53
C TRP A 108 -9.50 23.76 9.95
N ASN A 109 -9.01 24.11 8.76
CA ASN A 109 -7.86 23.44 8.15
C ASN A 109 -6.56 23.66 8.93
N ILE A 110 -6.37 24.81 9.58
CA ILE A 110 -5.23 25.06 10.48
C ILE A 110 -5.32 24.18 11.73
N ILE A 111 -6.49 24.17 12.37
CA ILE A 111 -6.76 23.33 13.55
C ILE A 111 -6.51 21.86 13.18
N ARG A 112 -7.12 21.40 12.09
CA ARG A 112 -6.94 20.04 11.57
C ARG A 112 -5.47 19.68 11.36
N LYS A 113 -4.67 20.53 10.68
CA LYS A 113 -3.21 20.30 10.53
C LYS A 113 -2.46 20.20 11.87
N LEU A 114 -2.86 20.96 12.89
CA LEU A 114 -2.26 20.90 14.23
C LEU A 114 -2.62 19.61 14.97
N PHE A 115 -3.80 19.04 14.74
CA PHE A 115 -4.31 17.85 15.44
C PHE A 115 -4.16 16.53 14.65
N ASP A 116 -4.00 16.55 13.33
CA ASP A 116 -3.95 15.38 12.42
C ASP A 116 -2.70 14.50 12.57
N ARG A 117 -1.90 14.66 13.64
CA ARG A 117 -0.82 13.72 13.94
C ARG A 117 -1.31 12.33 14.38
N LYS A 118 -2.60 12.09 14.66
CA LYS A 118 -3.01 10.81 15.29
C LYS A 118 -4.26 10.10 14.82
N ASN A 119 -5.20 10.71 14.12
CA ASN A 119 -6.43 10.01 13.77
C ASN A 119 -6.62 10.08 12.26
N ASP A 120 -6.34 8.95 11.61
CA ASP A 120 -7.06 8.44 10.45
C ASP A 120 -6.43 7.10 10.09
N LYS A 121 -6.69 6.09 10.94
CA LYS A 121 -6.66 4.68 10.54
C LYS A 121 -7.85 4.39 9.61
N PHE A 122 -8.14 5.28 8.66
CA PHE A 122 -9.09 4.95 7.62
C PHE A 122 -8.45 3.84 6.81
N GLU A 123 -9.08 2.67 6.91
CA GLU A 123 -8.84 1.57 6.03
C GLU A 123 -8.92 2.16 4.62
N CYS A 124 -7.80 2.18 3.90
CA CYS A 124 -7.78 2.67 2.53
C CYS A 124 -8.60 1.70 1.68
N TYR A 125 -9.91 1.90 1.67
CA TYR A 125 -10.82 1.16 0.83
C TYR A 125 -10.59 1.66 -0.60
N ALA A 126 -9.64 1.04 -1.31
CA ALA A 126 -9.47 1.21 -2.75
C ALA A 126 -10.69 0.60 -3.47
N ASN A 127 -11.84 1.24 -3.32
CA ASN A 127 -13.13 0.77 -3.83
C ASN A 127 -13.28 1.02 -5.34
N GLU A 128 -12.41 1.84 -5.90
CA GLU A 128 -12.41 2.19 -7.31
C GLU A 128 -11.17 1.61 -8.01
N PRO A 129 -11.31 1.05 -9.22
CA PRO A 129 -12.57 0.90 -9.96
C PRO A 129 -13.44 -0.20 -9.35
N LYS A 130 -14.76 0.02 -9.33
CA LYS A 130 -15.73 -0.94 -8.76
C LYS A 130 -15.62 -2.33 -9.38
N CYS A 131 -15.32 -2.41 -10.67
CA CYS A 131 -15.15 -3.69 -11.37
C CYS A 131 -13.98 -4.52 -10.81
N VAL A 132 -12.81 -3.90 -10.57
CA VAL A 132 -11.66 -4.59 -9.95
C VAL A 132 -11.98 -4.95 -8.51
N ARG A 133 -12.61 -4.04 -7.76
CA ARG A 133 -13.03 -4.28 -6.38
C ARG A 133 -13.96 -5.50 -6.29
N ALA A 134 -14.96 -5.61 -7.18
CA ALA A 134 -15.91 -6.71 -7.22
C ALA A 134 -15.25 -8.06 -7.53
N VAL A 135 -14.27 -8.10 -8.44
CA VAL A 135 -13.49 -9.32 -8.73
C VAL A 135 -12.68 -9.73 -7.52
N LEU A 136 -11.90 -8.79 -6.95
CA LEU A 136 -11.06 -9.05 -5.78
C LEU A 136 -11.90 -9.40 -4.54
N ASP A 137 -13.14 -8.90 -4.47
CA ASP A 137 -14.02 -9.23 -3.38
C ASP A 137 -14.50 -10.68 -3.40
N ARG A 138 -14.64 -11.26 -4.59
CA ARG A 138 -15.03 -12.66 -4.80
C ARG A 138 -13.85 -13.63 -4.71
N CYS A 139 -12.62 -13.11 -4.68
CA CYS A 139 -11.43 -13.95 -4.60
C CYS A 139 -11.35 -14.70 -3.27
N GLY A 140 -11.07 -15.99 -3.36
CA GLY A 140 -10.71 -16.82 -2.22
C GLY A 140 -9.36 -16.41 -1.64
N ALA A 141 -8.98 -17.03 -0.51
CA ALA A 141 -7.75 -16.66 0.16
C ALA A 141 -6.49 -17.01 -0.64
N THR A 142 -6.49 -18.21 -1.21
CA THR A 142 -5.40 -18.68 -2.10
C THR A 142 -5.22 -17.77 -3.31
N GLU A 143 -6.32 -17.29 -3.91
CA GLU A 143 -6.26 -16.37 -5.06
C GLU A 143 -5.67 -15.02 -4.66
N LEU A 144 -6.11 -14.43 -3.54
CA LEU A 144 -5.55 -13.17 -3.03
C LEU A 144 -4.07 -13.31 -2.63
N GLU A 145 -3.66 -14.45 -2.06
CA GLU A 145 -2.25 -14.71 -1.76
C GLU A 145 -1.40 -14.78 -3.03
N HIS A 146 -1.90 -15.45 -4.08
CA HIS A 146 -1.22 -15.52 -5.37
C HIS A 146 -1.08 -14.13 -6.03
N LEU A 147 -2.13 -13.31 -5.99
CA LEU A 147 -2.10 -11.95 -6.51
C LEU A 147 -1.18 -11.02 -5.71
N GLN A 148 -1.11 -11.21 -4.39
CA GLN A 148 -0.16 -10.49 -3.55
C GLN A 148 1.29 -10.90 -3.89
N GLN A 149 1.55 -12.19 -4.12
CA GLN A 149 2.87 -12.64 -4.58
C GLN A 149 3.24 -12.03 -5.94
N ALA A 150 2.31 -11.99 -6.89
CA ALA A 150 2.53 -11.32 -8.18
C ALA A 150 2.81 -9.82 -8.00
N THR A 151 2.16 -9.16 -7.02
CA THR A 151 2.44 -7.77 -6.65
C THR A 151 3.87 -7.62 -6.10
N ASP A 152 4.25 -8.47 -5.15
CA ASP A 152 5.55 -8.45 -4.49
C ASP A 152 6.69 -8.76 -5.48
N ASN A 153 6.44 -9.63 -6.45
CA ASN A 153 7.38 -10.03 -7.51
C ASN A 153 7.42 -9.06 -8.71
N ASN A 154 6.59 -8.00 -8.70
CA ASN A 154 6.45 -7.06 -9.81
C ASN A 154 6.08 -7.76 -11.14
N GLU A 155 5.07 -8.62 -11.09
CA GLU A 155 4.52 -9.39 -12.21
C GLU A 155 3.12 -8.86 -12.60
N PRO A 156 3.02 -7.61 -13.09
CA PRO A 156 1.74 -6.96 -13.32
C PRO A 156 0.86 -7.62 -14.39
N LYS A 157 1.49 -8.31 -15.34
CA LYS A 157 0.78 -9.07 -16.38
C LYS A 157 -0.11 -10.15 -15.76
N LEU A 158 0.41 -10.88 -14.76
CA LEU A 158 -0.37 -11.92 -14.07
C LEU A 158 -1.61 -11.34 -13.39
N ILE A 159 -1.49 -10.16 -12.80
CA ILE A 159 -2.62 -9.48 -12.15
C ILE A 159 -3.65 -9.05 -13.19
N ASN A 160 -3.21 -8.43 -14.30
CA ASN A 160 -4.09 -7.98 -15.37
C ASN A 160 -4.83 -9.17 -16.02
N ASP A 161 -4.09 -10.23 -16.38
CA ASP A 161 -4.65 -11.44 -16.99
C ASP A 161 -5.66 -12.12 -16.04
N PHE A 162 -5.38 -12.18 -14.74
CA PHE A 162 -6.32 -12.69 -13.75
C PHE A 162 -7.61 -11.87 -13.71
N ILE A 163 -7.52 -10.54 -13.64
CA ILE A 163 -8.70 -9.67 -13.59
C ILE A 163 -9.53 -9.82 -14.87
N LYS A 164 -8.89 -9.79 -16.05
CA LYS A 164 -9.57 -9.97 -17.34
C LYS A 164 -10.29 -11.32 -17.43
N ASN A 165 -9.62 -12.40 -17.05
CA ASN A 165 -10.21 -13.75 -17.04
C ASN A 165 -11.42 -13.87 -16.10
N LYS A 166 -11.45 -13.12 -14.99
CA LYS A 166 -12.58 -13.13 -14.04
C LYS A 166 -13.74 -12.24 -14.48
N LEU A 167 -13.47 -11.23 -15.33
CA LEU A 167 -14.50 -10.31 -15.81
C LEU A 167 -15.28 -10.88 -16.99
N ASP A 168 -14.70 -11.79 -17.79
CA ASP A 168 -15.29 -12.34 -19.03
C ASP A 168 -15.73 -11.21 -20.00
N ASP A 169 -16.37 -11.50 -21.13
CA ASP A 169 -16.88 -10.48 -22.08
C ASP A 169 -18.12 -9.71 -21.55
N SER A 170 -18.08 -9.26 -20.30
CA SER A 170 -19.15 -8.54 -19.62
C SER A 170 -19.02 -7.01 -19.70
N ASP A 171 -20.08 -6.27 -19.38
CA ASP A 171 -20.02 -4.80 -19.23
C ASP A 171 -18.91 -4.34 -18.26
N MET A 172 -18.59 -5.17 -17.27
CA MET A 172 -17.54 -4.90 -16.29
C MET A 172 -16.13 -4.97 -16.90
N PHE A 173 -15.95 -5.77 -17.97
CA PHE A 173 -14.71 -5.77 -18.75
C PHE A 173 -14.53 -4.46 -19.50
N VAL A 174 -15.59 -3.93 -20.11
CA VAL A 174 -15.56 -2.62 -20.78
C VAL A 174 -15.23 -1.50 -19.78
N GLU A 175 -15.81 -1.54 -18.58
CA GLU A 175 -15.46 -0.60 -17.50
C GLU A 175 -13.99 -0.72 -17.09
N TYR A 176 -13.50 -1.94 -16.92
CA TYR A 176 -12.10 -2.20 -16.58
C TYR A 176 -11.14 -1.68 -17.64
N ASP A 177 -11.38 -2.01 -18.91
CA ASP A 177 -10.52 -1.57 -20.01
C ASP A 177 -10.51 -0.05 -20.14
N LYS A 178 -11.68 0.60 -20.01
CA LYS A 178 -11.79 2.06 -19.98
C LYS A 178 -11.01 2.68 -18.81
N TRP A 179 -11.12 2.12 -17.61
CA TRP A 179 -10.36 2.61 -16.45
C TRP A 179 -8.85 2.41 -16.66
N ASN A 180 -8.45 1.22 -17.11
CA ASN A 180 -7.05 0.87 -17.32
C ASN A 180 -6.37 1.72 -18.41
N ASN A 181 -7.08 2.00 -19.51
CA ASN A 181 -6.59 2.86 -20.59
C ASN A 181 -6.52 4.34 -20.16
N ALA A 182 -7.38 4.78 -19.23
CA ALA A 182 -7.34 6.13 -18.69
C ALA A 182 -6.22 6.36 -17.65
N ASN A 183 -5.44 5.34 -17.31
CA ASN A 183 -4.31 5.42 -16.38
C ASN A 183 -2.97 5.71 -17.07
N ASP A 184 -2.95 5.89 -18.40
CA ASP A 184 -1.75 6.34 -19.09
C ASP A 184 -1.36 7.76 -18.60
N VAL A 185 -0.06 7.98 -18.42
CA VAL A 185 0.46 9.28 -17.96
C VAL A 185 0.09 10.38 -18.98
N PRO A 186 -0.50 11.52 -18.53
CA PRO A 186 -0.89 12.63 -19.41
C PRO A 186 0.24 13.14 -20.28
N GLY A 187 -0.05 13.52 -21.53
CA GLY A 187 0.95 14.04 -22.46
C GLY A 187 1.64 15.28 -21.91
N ALA A 188 0.87 16.19 -21.30
CA ALA A 188 1.39 17.36 -20.60
C ALA A 188 2.42 17.03 -19.51
N LEU A 189 2.22 15.94 -18.75
CA LEU A 189 3.15 15.54 -17.70
C LEU A 189 4.41 14.87 -18.28
N LYS A 190 4.25 14.07 -19.34
CA LYS A 190 5.38 13.51 -20.08
C LYS A 190 6.28 14.60 -20.63
N GLU A 191 5.71 15.68 -21.17
CA GLU A 191 6.50 16.83 -21.65
C GLU A 191 7.33 17.46 -20.53
N ILE A 192 6.78 17.66 -19.33
CA ILE A 192 7.53 18.16 -18.17
C ILE A 192 8.70 17.21 -17.83
N ILE A 193 8.43 15.90 -17.77
CA ILE A 193 9.45 14.89 -17.42
C ILE A 193 10.54 14.79 -18.50
N HIS A 194 10.16 14.85 -19.78
CA HIS A 194 11.07 14.70 -20.91
C HIS A 194 11.84 15.98 -21.22
N SER A 195 11.31 17.16 -20.91
CA SER A 195 11.99 18.45 -21.07
C SER A 195 13.10 18.70 -20.04
N LEU A 196 13.23 17.85 -19.02
CA LEU A 196 14.29 17.96 -18.03
C LEU A 196 15.68 17.87 -18.66
N SER A 197 16.50 18.90 -18.41
CA SER A 197 17.92 18.87 -18.66
C SER A 197 18.61 17.75 -17.89
N GLN A 198 19.79 17.32 -18.34
CA GLN A 198 20.55 16.27 -17.65
C GLN A 198 20.85 16.65 -16.17
N ALA A 199 21.11 17.92 -15.89
CA ALA A 199 21.33 18.40 -14.53
C ALA A 199 20.07 18.29 -13.66
N GLN A 200 18.90 18.68 -14.18
CA GLN A 200 17.63 18.54 -13.46
C GLN A 200 17.27 17.08 -13.22
N ARG A 201 17.50 16.19 -14.19
CA ARG A 201 17.28 14.74 -14.00
C ARG A 201 18.12 14.18 -12.84
N ARG A 202 19.40 14.56 -12.77
CA ARG A 202 20.29 14.16 -11.66
C ARG A 202 19.84 14.75 -10.32
N ALA A 203 19.36 16.00 -10.32
CA ALA A 203 18.83 16.63 -9.12
C ALA A 203 17.57 15.92 -8.63
N MET A 204 16.59 15.66 -9.51
CA MET A 204 15.39 14.90 -9.20
C MET A 204 15.71 13.51 -8.64
N GLU A 205 16.66 12.79 -9.27
CA GLU A 205 17.07 11.49 -8.77
C GLU A 205 17.69 11.55 -7.37
N LYS A 206 18.45 12.61 -7.08
CA LYS A 206 18.98 12.86 -5.72
C LYS A 206 17.86 13.16 -4.73
N LEU A 207 16.84 13.94 -5.10
CA LEU A 207 15.68 14.23 -4.25
C LEU A 207 14.91 12.95 -3.92
N ARG A 208 14.67 12.09 -4.92
CA ARG A 208 14.01 10.78 -4.75
C ARG A 208 14.77 9.88 -3.79
N ARG A 209 16.09 9.75 -3.99
CA ARG A 209 16.95 8.94 -3.12
C ARG A 209 16.99 9.44 -1.67
N LEU A 210 16.86 10.75 -1.47
CA LEU A 210 16.81 11.37 -0.15
C LEU A 210 15.38 11.46 0.42
N GLU A 211 14.39 10.94 -0.30
CA GLU A 211 12.97 10.96 0.08
C GLU A 211 12.45 12.39 0.38
N LEU A 212 12.96 13.39 -0.35
CA LEU A 212 12.62 14.80 -0.16
C LEU A 212 11.33 15.20 -0.91
N THR A 213 10.19 14.64 -0.50
CA THR A 213 8.89 14.81 -1.14
C THR A 213 8.50 16.28 -1.34
N ASP A 214 8.71 17.15 -0.35
CA ASP A 214 8.37 18.58 -0.47
C ASP A 214 9.14 19.27 -1.62
N LYS A 215 10.39 18.89 -1.85
CA LYS A 215 11.20 19.47 -2.95
C LYS A 215 10.80 18.92 -4.31
N ILE A 216 10.37 17.66 -4.35
CA ILE A 216 9.79 17.05 -5.55
C ILE A 216 8.46 17.76 -5.88
N LYS A 217 7.62 18.01 -4.86
CA LYS A 217 6.36 18.74 -4.96
C LYS A 217 6.56 20.17 -5.48
N ASP A 218 7.50 20.92 -4.89
CA ASP A 218 7.86 22.27 -5.34
C ASP A 218 8.27 22.29 -6.82
N PHE A 219 9.09 21.32 -7.24
CA PHE A 219 9.49 21.17 -8.64
C PHE A 219 8.29 20.96 -9.57
N TYR A 220 7.39 20.02 -9.26
CA TYR A 220 6.23 19.77 -10.11
C TYR A 220 5.24 20.93 -10.10
N ARG A 221 5.00 21.56 -8.95
CA ARG A 221 4.17 22.77 -8.83
C ARG A 221 4.64 23.83 -9.82
N GLU A 222 5.92 24.19 -9.77
CA GLU A 222 6.48 25.24 -10.63
C GLU A 222 6.35 24.89 -12.12
N ASN A 223 6.60 23.64 -12.50
CA ASN A 223 6.54 23.24 -13.91
C ASN A 223 5.11 23.09 -14.42
N ILE A 224 4.19 22.56 -13.62
CA ILE A 224 2.77 22.45 -13.97
C ILE A 224 2.18 23.85 -14.14
N GLU A 225 2.42 24.78 -13.21
CA GLU A 225 1.86 26.14 -13.26
C GLU A 225 2.38 26.98 -14.44
N LYS A 226 3.56 26.65 -14.97
CA LYS A 226 4.10 27.26 -16.20
C LYS A 226 3.47 26.71 -17.48
N THR A 227 2.81 25.56 -17.45
CA THR A 227 2.11 25.01 -18.62
C THR A 227 0.80 25.77 -18.90
N SER A 228 0.25 25.61 -20.11
CA SER A 228 -1.03 26.21 -20.47
C SER A 228 -2.19 25.64 -19.64
N LEU A 229 -3.27 26.40 -19.47
CA LEU A 229 -4.43 25.97 -18.68
C LEU A 229 -5.01 24.61 -19.11
N PRO A 230 -5.16 24.28 -20.42
CA PRO A 230 -5.60 22.95 -20.84
C PRO A 230 -4.67 21.82 -20.38
N LYS A 231 -3.35 22.06 -20.39
CA LYS A 231 -2.35 21.10 -19.92
C LYS A 231 -2.42 20.91 -18.40
N GLN A 232 -2.61 22.00 -17.66
CA GLN A 232 -2.83 21.93 -16.21
C GLN A 232 -4.08 21.10 -15.86
N GLN A 233 -5.17 21.29 -16.60
CA GLN A 233 -6.42 20.55 -16.42
C GLN A 233 -6.27 19.07 -16.78
N GLU A 234 -5.52 18.74 -17.83
CA GLU A 234 -5.22 17.35 -18.20
C GLU A 234 -4.52 16.61 -17.05
N ILE A 235 -3.51 17.24 -16.44
CA ILE A 235 -2.78 16.70 -15.28
C ILE A 235 -3.69 16.61 -14.05
N GLU A 236 -4.49 17.65 -13.78
CA GLU A 236 -5.41 17.68 -12.64
C GLU A 236 -6.46 16.56 -12.72
N LEU A 237 -7.02 16.30 -13.90
CA LEU A 237 -7.98 15.22 -14.11
C LEU A 237 -7.37 13.84 -13.85
N PHE A 238 -6.12 13.62 -14.25
CA PHE A 238 -5.39 12.39 -13.96
C PHE A 238 -5.21 12.18 -12.46
N PHE A 239 -4.73 13.19 -11.73
CA PHE A 239 -4.54 13.08 -10.28
C PHE A 239 -5.85 13.06 -9.50
N ARG A 240 -6.91 13.67 -10.01
CA ARG A 240 -8.26 13.53 -9.45
C ARG A 240 -8.75 12.07 -9.57
N ARG A 241 -8.54 11.43 -10.73
CA ARG A 241 -8.86 10.00 -10.92
C ARG A 241 -8.04 9.11 -10.00
N MET A 242 -6.74 9.40 -9.85
CA MET A 242 -5.86 8.71 -8.92
C MET A 242 -6.39 8.84 -7.48
N ASN A 243 -6.72 10.07 -7.08
CA ASN A 243 -7.27 10.36 -5.76
C ASN A 243 -8.61 9.64 -5.52
N THR A 244 -9.48 9.54 -6.52
CA THR A 244 -10.71 8.75 -6.46
C THR A 244 -10.45 7.25 -6.37
N THR A 245 -9.55 6.72 -7.20
CA THR A 245 -9.14 5.29 -7.21
C THR A 245 -8.72 4.84 -5.82
N PHE A 246 -7.89 5.66 -5.17
CA PHE A 246 -7.34 5.35 -3.86
C PHE A 246 -8.07 6.04 -2.69
N ALA A 247 -9.23 6.67 -2.92
CA ALA A 247 -10.01 7.39 -1.91
C ALA A 247 -9.17 8.35 -1.02
N GLY A 248 -8.27 9.13 -1.61
CA GLY A 248 -7.36 10.04 -0.86
C GLY A 248 -6.24 9.35 -0.09
N CYS A 249 -6.14 8.04 -0.24
CA CYS A 249 -5.37 7.15 0.60
C CYS A 249 -4.13 6.61 -0.13
N TYR A 250 -3.81 7.16 -1.32
CA TYR A 250 -2.59 6.81 -2.03
C TYR A 250 -1.38 7.23 -1.19
N LYS A 251 -0.67 6.24 -0.66
CA LYS A 251 0.61 6.40 0.00
C LYS A 251 1.52 5.37 -0.65
N PRO A 252 2.58 5.81 -1.35
CA PRO A 252 3.50 4.87 -1.95
C PRO A 252 4.06 3.99 -0.84
N ASN A 253 4.03 2.67 -1.05
CA ASN A 253 4.65 1.75 -0.12
C ASN A 253 6.15 1.88 -0.34
N ILE A 254 6.83 2.80 0.36
CA ILE A 254 8.29 2.99 0.28
C ILE A 254 8.98 1.81 0.99
N LYS A 255 8.75 0.60 0.50
CA LYS A 255 9.48 -0.62 0.83
C LYS A 255 10.47 -0.91 -0.29
N LYS A 256 11.46 -0.03 -0.49
CA LYS A 256 12.73 -0.41 -1.16
C LYS A 256 13.99 -0.09 -0.34
N THR A 257 13.86 0.51 0.84
CA THR A 257 15.00 0.72 1.75
C THR A 257 14.95 -0.17 2.99
N LYS A 258 13.78 -0.65 3.42
CA LYS A 258 13.71 -1.59 4.56
C LYS A 258 14.27 -2.96 4.25
N GLU A 259 14.27 -3.42 2.99
CA GLU A 259 15.02 -4.62 2.64
C GLU A 259 16.53 -4.40 2.71
N ARG A 260 17.04 -3.21 2.36
CA ARG A 260 18.45 -2.87 2.61
C ARG A 260 18.75 -2.74 4.10
N GLN A 261 17.87 -2.18 4.92
CA GLN A 261 18.09 -2.08 6.37
C GLN A 261 17.94 -3.43 7.08
N VAL A 262 17.00 -4.28 6.68
CA VAL A 262 16.88 -5.66 7.21
C VAL A 262 18.04 -6.51 6.71
N PHE A 263 18.54 -6.29 5.50
CA PHE A 263 19.78 -6.91 5.02
C PHE A 263 20.99 -6.40 5.82
N PHE A 264 21.14 -5.09 6.04
CA PHE A 264 22.20 -4.51 6.86
C PHE A 264 22.14 -4.97 8.33
N LEU A 265 20.95 -5.08 8.93
CA LEU A 265 20.75 -5.59 10.28
C LEU A 265 20.99 -7.10 10.36
N LYS A 266 20.65 -7.87 9.32
CA LYS A 266 21.02 -9.29 9.22
C LYS A 266 22.53 -9.45 9.10
N THR A 267 23.20 -8.62 8.30
CA THR A 267 24.67 -8.64 8.14
C THR A 267 25.38 -8.21 9.42
N GLN A 268 24.88 -7.18 10.13
CA GLN A 268 25.41 -6.78 11.44
C GLN A 268 25.18 -7.86 12.50
N ASN A 269 24.01 -8.51 12.54
CA ASN A 269 23.75 -9.62 13.47
C ASN A 269 24.60 -10.86 13.15
N SER A 270 24.92 -11.14 11.88
CA SER A 270 25.88 -12.21 11.55
C SER A 270 27.30 -11.84 11.98
N HIS A 271 27.69 -10.56 11.85
CA HIS A 271 29.00 -10.08 12.32
C HIS A 271 29.10 -10.14 13.85
N LEU A 272 28.06 -9.72 14.58
CA LEU A 272 27.99 -9.82 16.04
C LEU A 272 28.04 -11.27 16.52
N LYS A 273 27.32 -12.20 15.87
CA LYS A 273 27.42 -13.63 16.18
C LYS A 273 28.82 -14.20 15.90
N SER A 274 29.49 -13.74 14.84
CA SER A 274 30.87 -14.15 14.55
C SER A 274 31.85 -13.62 15.59
N LEU A 275 31.64 -12.38 16.07
CA LEU A 275 32.45 -11.76 17.13
C LEU A 275 32.20 -12.44 18.47
N GLU A 276 30.96 -12.77 18.83
CA GLU A 276 30.65 -13.54 20.04
C GLU A 276 31.27 -14.95 20.00
N GLN A 277 31.28 -15.61 18.83
CA GLN A 277 31.94 -16.90 18.65
C GLN A 277 33.47 -16.78 18.70
N GLN A 278 34.07 -15.71 18.17
CA GLN A 278 35.49 -15.44 18.34
C GLN A 278 35.82 -15.12 19.80
N HIS A 279 35.01 -14.31 20.49
CA HIS A 279 35.23 -13.96 21.89
C HIS A 279 35.12 -15.18 22.82
N LYS A 280 34.19 -16.10 22.54
CA LYS A 280 34.09 -17.40 23.22
C LYS A 280 35.26 -18.35 22.92
N ARG A 281 35.93 -18.20 21.77
CA ARG A 281 37.15 -18.97 21.46
C ARG A 281 38.41 -18.37 22.08
N SER A 282 38.44 -17.06 22.29
CA SER A 282 39.61 -16.34 22.80
C SER A 282 39.71 -16.30 24.33
N PHE A 283 38.63 -16.59 25.05
CA PHE A 283 38.64 -16.63 26.52
C PHE A 283 37.97 -17.91 27.02
N PRO A 284 38.74 -18.96 27.32
CA PRO A 284 38.23 -20.15 27.99
C PRO A 284 37.90 -19.83 29.45
N ASP A 285 36.72 -20.29 29.87
CA ASP A 285 36.24 -20.52 31.24
C ASP A 285 36.99 -19.84 32.39
N VAL A 286 36.47 -18.69 32.83
CA VAL A 286 36.65 -18.26 34.22
C VAL A 286 35.40 -18.69 34.99
N THR A 287 35.43 -19.94 35.45
CA THR A 287 34.62 -20.45 36.56
C THR A 287 35.17 -19.89 37.87
N CYS A 288 34.51 -18.88 38.44
CA CYS A 288 34.49 -18.55 39.86
C CYS A 288 33.39 -17.50 40.02
N ALA A 289 32.22 -17.83 40.59
CA ALA A 289 32.01 -17.88 42.03
C ALA A 289 32.59 -16.64 42.75
N GLU A 290 31.69 -15.94 43.43
CA GLU A 290 31.91 -14.77 44.29
C GLU A 290 32.02 -13.40 43.61
N ARG A 291 30.98 -12.58 43.73
CA ARG A 291 30.88 -11.57 44.80
C ARG A 291 29.77 -10.58 44.50
N PHE A 292 28.83 -10.53 45.44
CA PHE A 292 28.12 -9.34 45.91
C PHE A 292 27.40 -8.45 44.88
N SER A 293 26.07 -8.57 44.88
CA SER A 293 25.18 -7.54 45.43
C SER A 293 25.77 -6.11 45.46
N GLY A 294 25.18 -5.21 44.66
CA GLY A 294 25.09 -3.80 45.04
C GLY A 294 26.03 -2.85 44.30
N ALA A 295 25.89 -2.74 42.98
CA ALA A 295 26.26 -1.53 42.27
C ALA A 295 25.30 -1.30 41.09
N LYS A 296 24.02 -1.06 41.41
CA LYS A 296 23.17 -0.21 40.56
C LYS A 296 23.71 1.21 40.66
N LEU A 297 24.87 1.42 40.04
CA LEU A 297 25.48 2.73 39.93
C LEU A 297 24.72 3.44 38.81
N LEU A 298 23.76 4.23 39.27
CA LEU A 298 23.22 5.38 38.57
C LEU A 298 24.37 6.17 37.94
N ILE A 299 24.52 6.06 36.62
CA ILE A 299 25.07 7.16 35.84
C ILE A 299 23.88 7.99 35.41
N SER A 300 23.50 8.90 36.30
CA SER A 300 22.95 10.19 35.95
C SER A 300 24.05 11.02 35.28
N VAL A 301 23.85 11.46 34.03
CA VAL A 301 24.17 12.82 33.53
C VAL A 301 23.39 12.98 32.20
N PHE A 302 22.17 13.52 32.24
CA PHE A 302 21.90 14.96 32.21
C PHE A 302 20.66 15.24 33.06
#